data_AF-A0A662FXU2-F1
#
_entry.id   AF-A0A662FXU2-F1
#
_cell.length_a   1.000
_cell.length_b   1.000
_cell.length_c   1.000
_cell.angle_alpha   90.00
_cell.angle_beta   90.00
_cell.angle_gamma   90.00
#
_symmetry.space_group_name_H-M   'P 1'
#
loop_
_entity.id
_entity.type
_entity.pdbx_description
1 polymer ?
#
loop_
_entity_poly.entity_id
_entity_poly.type
_entity_poly.pdbx_seq_one_letter_code
_entity_poly.pdbx_strand_id
1 'polypeptide(L)'
;NIRSYLRCEDCALISLRFKDGTIASIDCSWSRPDEWPIWGDVFLQIIGTDGCIVVDAFRSAVHYAGGGTPLTWASFGTNPDEEMIKHFVKVIEEDLEPRASGVDGRKALEIALAAYLSNERGRPIELPLR
;
A
#
# COMPACT_ATOMS: atom_id res chain seq x y z
N ASN A 1 -13.25 -5.57 -13.64
CA ASN A 1 -11.87 -5.33 -14.08
C ASN A 1 -11.82 -4.21 -15.09
N ILE A 2 -11.07 -3.17 -14.75
CA ILE A 2 -10.65 -2.11 -15.65
C ILE A 2 -9.80 -2.69 -16.80
N ARG A 3 -8.91 -3.63 -16.48
CA ARG A 3 -8.09 -4.37 -17.44
C ARG A 3 -8.74 -5.73 -17.71
N SER A 4 -9.44 -5.83 -18.85
CA SER A 4 -10.27 -7.00 -19.20
C SER A 4 -9.51 -8.32 -19.34
N TYR A 5 -8.19 -8.29 -19.53
CA TYR A 5 -7.35 -9.48 -19.66
C TYR A 5 -6.95 -10.11 -18.31
N LEU A 6 -7.15 -9.41 -17.19
CA LEU A 6 -6.83 -9.93 -15.86
C LEU A 6 -7.88 -10.94 -15.39
N ARG A 7 -7.41 -12.05 -14.82
CA ARG A 7 -8.24 -13.12 -14.25
C ARG A 7 -8.57 -12.92 -12.76
N CYS A 8 -7.99 -11.90 -12.14
CA CYS A 8 -8.28 -11.46 -10.77
C CYS A 8 -8.90 -10.07 -10.80
N GLU A 9 -9.49 -9.65 -9.68
CA GLU A 9 -9.86 -8.26 -9.45
C GLU A 9 -8.66 -7.31 -9.58
N ASP A 10 -8.93 -6.11 -10.06
CA ASP A 10 -7.91 -5.08 -10.33
C ASP A 10 -8.21 -3.76 -9.64
N CYS A 11 -9.26 -3.75 -8.82
CA CYS A 11 -9.56 -2.68 -7.89
C CYS A 11 -10.29 -3.22 -6.67
N ALA A 12 -10.09 -2.55 -5.53
CA ALA A 12 -10.82 -2.85 -4.30
C ALA A 12 -10.95 -1.59 -3.44
N LEU A 13 -12.06 -1.49 -2.73
CA LEU A 13 -12.25 -0.55 -1.64
C LEU A 13 -12.54 -1.35 -0.37
N ILE A 14 -11.61 -1.31 0.57
CA ILE A 14 -11.70 -2.02 1.84
C ILE A 14 -11.96 -1.00 2.93
N SER A 15 -13.05 -1.17 3.69
CA SER A 15 -13.34 -0.36 4.88
C SER A 15 -13.09 -1.16 6.15
N LEU A 16 -12.38 -0.57 7.09
CA LEU A 16 -11.96 -1.19 8.34
C LEU A 16 -12.46 -0.39 9.54
N ARG A 17 -12.77 -1.10 10.62
CA ARG A 17 -13.01 -0.53 11.95
C ARG A 17 -12.08 -1.20 12.94
N PHE A 18 -11.22 -0.40 13.56
CA PHE A 18 -10.32 -0.84 14.62
C PHE A 18 -11.06 -1.00 15.94
N LYS A 19 -10.42 -1.67 16.91
CA LYS A 19 -11.01 -1.98 18.23
C LYS A 19 -11.37 -0.73 19.04
N ASP A 20 -10.64 0.35 18.84
CA ASP A 20 -10.86 1.66 19.48
C ASP A 20 -11.95 2.49 18.78
N GLY A 21 -12.56 1.97 17.71
CA GLY A 21 -13.56 2.66 16.92
C GLY A 21 -13.00 3.50 15.77
N THR A 22 -11.66 3.61 15.64
CA THR A 22 -11.02 4.27 14.49
C THR A 22 -11.46 3.58 13.21
N ILE A 23 -11.74 4.38 12.18
CA ILE A 23 -12.07 3.88 10.84
C ILE A 23 -10.91 4.10 9.89
N ALA A 24 -10.73 3.18 8.94
CA ALA A 24 -9.78 3.36 7.85
C ALA A 24 -10.35 2.80 6.56
N SER A 25 -9.82 3.30 5.44
CA SER A 25 -10.09 2.75 4.12
C SER A 25 -8.79 2.47 3.38
N ILE A 26 -8.77 1.38 2.62
CA ILE A 26 -7.72 1.07 1.65
C ILE A 26 -8.39 1.08 0.29
N ASP A 27 -7.96 1.99 -0.58
CA ASP A 27 -8.38 2.09 -1.97
C ASP A 27 -7.19 1.72 -2.85
N CYS A 28 -7.29 0.58 -3.53
CA CYS A 28 -6.23 0.09 -4.41
C CYS A 28 -6.79 -0.21 -5.79
N SER A 29 -6.04 0.15 -6.82
CA SER A 29 -6.50 0.02 -8.21
C SER A 29 -5.33 -0.04 -9.19
N TRP A 30 -5.47 -0.89 -10.21
CA TRP A 30 -4.62 -0.98 -11.39
C TRP A 30 -5.16 -0.12 -12.55
N SER A 31 -5.80 1.01 -12.22
CA SER A 31 -6.46 1.91 -13.16
C SER A 31 -5.53 2.81 -13.97
N ARG A 32 -4.24 2.89 -13.60
CA ARG A 32 -3.27 3.72 -14.31
C ARG A 32 -3.07 3.20 -15.76
N PRO A 33 -3.01 4.10 -16.76
CA PRO A 33 -2.70 3.71 -18.14
C PRO A 33 -1.27 3.19 -18.26
N ASP A 34 -0.97 2.50 -19.36
CA ASP A 34 0.34 1.89 -19.59
C ASP A 34 1.47 2.92 -19.72
N GLU A 35 1.15 4.14 -20.15
CA GLU A 35 2.08 5.26 -20.28
C GLU A 35 2.29 6.02 -18.96
N TRP A 36 1.67 5.60 -17.86
CA TRP A 36 1.86 6.26 -16.56
C TRP A 36 3.33 6.13 -16.11
N PRO A 37 3.99 7.23 -15.71
CA PRO A 37 5.45 7.27 -15.58
C PRO A 37 6.02 6.51 -14.37
N ILE A 38 5.16 6.00 -13.48
CA ILE A 38 5.54 5.25 -12.29
C ILE A 38 4.64 4.03 -12.15
N TRP A 39 5.17 2.92 -11.64
CA TRP A 39 4.44 1.65 -11.52
C TRP A 39 3.38 1.63 -10.41
N GLY A 40 3.42 2.57 -9.45
CA GLY A 40 2.53 2.59 -8.30
C GLY A 40 2.58 3.90 -7.53
N ASP A 41 1.74 3.99 -6.49
CA ASP A 41 1.67 5.11 -5.57
C ASP A 41 1.34 4.59 -4.16
N VAL A 42 1.87 5.25 -3.13
CA VAL A 42 1.56 4.99 -1.73
C VAL A 42 1.27 6.32 -1.07
N PHE A 43 -0.03 6.56 -0.91
CA PHE A 43 -0.57 7.72 -0.22
C PHE A 43 -1.26 7.27 1.07
N LEU A 44 -0.93 7.92 2.19
CA LEU A 44 -1.55 7.65 3.49
C LEU A 44 -1.93 8.97 4.14
N GLN A 45 -3.17 9.06 4.60
CA GLN A 45 -3.66 10.16 5.40
C GLN A 45 -4.10 9.65 6.77
N ILE A 46 -3.56 10.26 7.83
CA ILE A 46 -3.90 9.96 9.22
C ILE A 46 -4.50 11.23 9.82
N ILE A 47 -5.77 11.16 10.18
CA ILE A 47 -6.51 12.28 10.77
C ILE A 47 -6.68 12.00 12.26
N GLY A 48 -6.05 12.83 13.09
CA GLY A 48 -6.19 12.81 14.54
C GLY A 48 -7.11 13.92 15.03
N THR A 49 -7.30 13.99 16.34
CA THR A 49 -8.09 15.04 17.01
C THR A 49 -7.50 16.43 16.86
N ASP A 50 -6.16 16.51 16.81
CA ASP A 50 -5.42 17.77 16.87
C ASP A 50 -4.66 18.09 15.58
N GLY A 51 -4.84 17.28 14.53
CA GLY A 51 -4.13 17.49 13.28
C GLY A 51 -4.23 16.35 12.29
N CYS A 52 -3.49 16.49 11.19
CA CYS A 52 -3.47 15.55 10.08
C CYS A 52 -2.03 15.33 9.61
N ILE A 53 -1.68 14.06 9.40
CA ILE A 53 -0.44 13.65 8.75
C ILE A 53 -0.80 13.17 7.35
N VAL A 54 -0.09 13.70 6.35
CA VAL A 54 -0.20 13.24 4.96
C VAL A 54 1.16 12.71 4.54
N VAL A 55 1.17 11.48 4.07
CA VAL A 55 2.35 10.79 3.55
C VAL A 55 2.10 10.52 2.06
N ASP A 56 2.97 11.05 1.22
CA ASP A 56 3.03 10.82 -0.22
C ASP A 56 4.42 10.24 -0.49
N ALA A 57 4.53 8.91 -0.48
CA ALA A 57 5.80 8.21 -0.36
C ALA A 57 6.70 8.40 -1.59
N PHE A 58 6.10 8.65 -2.76
CA PHE A 58 6.81 8.79 -4.03
C PHE A 58 6.86 10.23 -4.55
N ARG A 59 6.54 11.20 -3.70
CA ARG A 59 6.56 12.64 -4.04
C ARG A 59 7.93 13.19 -4.39
N SER A 60 9.00 12.58 -3.87
CA SER A 60 10.38 13.08 -4.02
C SER A 60 10.93 12.75 -5.40
N ALA A 61 10.39 13.41 -6.42
CA ALA A 61 10.72 13.17 -7.81
C ALA A 61 10.58 14.42 -8.68
N VAL A 62 11.30 14.41 -9.80
CA VAL A 62 11.13 15.38 -10.89
C VAL A 62 10.29 14.74 -11.97
N HIS A 63 9.26 15.47 -12.40
CA HIS A 63 8.49 15.13 -13.60
C HIS A 63 8.95 15.98 -14.77
N TYR A 64 9.22 15.36 -15.91
CA TYR A 64 9.61 16.09 -17.11
C TYR A 64 9.05 15.44 -18.38
N ALA A 65 8.87 16.26 -19.42
CA ALA A 65 8.42 15.86 -20.75
C ALA A 65 8.94 16.89 -21.78
N GLY A 66 9.10 16.48 -23.04
CA GLY A 66 9.52 17.37 -24.13
C GLY A 66 10.62 16.80 -25.01
N GLY A 67 10.84 17.38 -26.19
CA GLY A 67 11.91 16.94 -27.11
C GLY A 67 11.75 15.50 -27.63
N GLY A 68 10.53 14.94 -27.63
CA GLY A 68 10.27 13.53 -27.94
C GLY A 68 10.29 12.61 -26.71
N THR A 69 10.65 13.11 -25.53
CA THR A 69 10.58 12.36 -24.27
C THR A 69 9.14 12.34 -23.73
N PRO A 70 8.55 11.15 -23.47
CA PRO A 70 7.26 11.04 -22.81
C PRO A 70 7.33 11.57 -21.38
N LEU A 71 6.17 11.75 -20.74
CA LEU A 71 6.14 12.09 -19.31
C LEU A 71 6.97 11.05 -18.55
N THR A 72 7.99 11.52 -17.84
CA THR A 72 8.93 10.68 -17.10
C THR A 72 8.94 11.12 -15.65
N TRP A 73 9.02 10.15 -14.74
CA TRP A 73 9.18 10.34 -13.30
C TRP A 73 10.59 9.91 -12.92
N ALA A 74 11.38 10.85 -12.39
CA ALA A 74 12.74 10.58 -11.92
C ALA A 74 12.81 10.82 -10.40
N SER A 75 12.83 9.73 -9.63
CA SER A 75 13.01 9.79 -8.18
C SER A 75 14.38 10.37 -7.82
N PHE A 76 14.39 11.21 -6.79
CA PHE A 76 15.61 11.57 -6.06
C PHE A 76 15.49 11.26 -4.56
N GLY A 77 14.37 10.65 -4.14
CA GLY A 77 14.15 10.22 -2.76
C GLY A 77 14.95 8.96 -2.39
N THR A 78 14.89 8.61 -1.12
CA THR A 78 15.40 7.33 -0.60
C THR A 78 14.78 6.16 -1.36
N ASN A 79 15.59 5.17 -1.72
CA ASN A 79 15.09 3.90 -2.26
C ASN A 79 14.56 3.02 -1.11
N PRO A 80 13.24 2.85 -0.94
CA PRO A 80 12.69 2.11 0.19
C PRO A 80 13.05 0.62 0.13
N ASP A 81 13.14 0.03 -1.07
CA ASP A 81 13.47 -1.39 -1.24
C ASP A 81 14.90 -1.68 -0.77
N GLU A 82 15.83 -0.80 -1.14
CA GLU A 82 17.23 -0.89 -0.69
C GLU A 82 17.33 -0.77 0.84
N GLU A 83 16.61 0.18 1.44
CA GLU A 83 16.61 0.37 2.90
C GLU A 83 15.95 -0.80 3.65
N MET A 84 14.90 -1.41 3.08
CA MET A 84 14.29 -2.63 3.64
C MET A 84 15.28 -3.81 3.61
N ILE A 85 16.03 -3.97 2.52
CA ILE A 85 17.05 -5.04 2.41
C ILE A 85 18.20 -4.79 3.40
N LYS A 86 18.71 -3.55 3.48
CA LYS A 86 19.75 -3.18 4.47
C LYS A 86 19.27 -3.46 5.89
N HIS A 87 18.02 -3.10 6.20
CA HIS A 87 17.43 -3.38 7.52
C HIS A 87 17.34 -4.88 7.79
N PHE A 88 16.93 -5.68 6.81
CA PHE A 88 16.86 -7.13 6.94
C PHE A 88 18.23 -7.74 7.25
N VAL A 89 19.28 -7.35 6.51
CA VAL A 89 20.65 -7.80 6.77
C VAL A 89 21.10 -7.40 8.17
N LYS A 90 20.89 -6.14 8.55
CA LYS A 90 21.27 -5.62 9.87
C LYS A 90 20.60 -6.40 11.01
N VAL A 91 19.31 -6.71 10.88
CA VAL A 91 18.56 -7.52 11.86
C VAL A 91 19.21 -8.88 12.09
N ILE A 92 19.69 -9.53 11.03
CA ILE A 92 20.35 -10.82 11.12
C ILE A 92 21.73 -10.71 11.77
N GLU A 93 22.53 -9.72 11.34
CA GLU A 93 23.90 -9.55 11.83
C GLU A 93 23.98 -9.12 13.29
N GLU A 94 23.03 -8.27 13.73
CA GLU A 94 23.02 -7.67 15.06
C GLU A 94 22.00 -8.30 16.01
N ASP A 95 21.30 -9.36 15.60
CA ASP A 95 20.23 -10.04 16.37
C ASP A 95 19.16 -9.05 16.90
N LEU A 96 18.64 -8.22 16.00
CA LEU A 96 17.63 -7.19 16.33
C LEU A 96 16.21 -7.65 16.03
N GLU A 97 15.22 -7.04 16.66
CA GLU A 97 13.82 -7.22 16.27
C GLU A 97 13.52 -6.47 14.95
N PRO A 98 12.93 -7.12 13.93
CA PRO A 98 12.55 -6.45 12.69
C PRO A 98 11.43 -5.43 12.91
N ARG A 99 11.50 -4.27 12.22
CA ARG A 99 10.43 -3.27 12.22
C ARG A 99 9.09 -3.80 11.70
N ALA A 100 9.14 -4.73 10.77
CA ALA A 100 7.99 -5.46 10.26
C ALA A 100 8.23 -6.95 10.49
N SER A 101 7.56 -7.50 11.49
CA SER A 101 7.71 -8.90 11.92
C SER A 101 6.83 -9.84 11.08
N GLY A 102 7.02 -11.15 11.27
CA GLY A 102 6.12 -12.15 10.69
C GLY A 102 4.68 -12.05 11.23
N VAL A 103 4.50 -11.52 12.45
CA VAL A 103 3.17 -11.30 13.02
C VAL A 103 2.44 -10.19 12.28
N ASP A 104 3.15 -9.13 11.88
CA ASP A 104 2.59 -8.03 11.08
C ASP A 104 2.16 -8.52 9.71
N GLY A 105 2.99 -9.33 9.05
CA GLY A 105 2.65 -9.98 7.79
C GLY A 105 1.42 -10.90 7.89
N ARG A 106 1.31 -11.68 8.97
CA ARG A 106 0.12 -12.52 9.24
C ARG A 106 -1.13 -11.67 9.43
N LYS A 107 -1.03 -10.53 10.12
CA LYS A 107 -2.16 -9.62 10.34
C LYS A 107 -2.59 -8.93 9.06
N ALA A 108 -1.66 -8.50 8.22
CA ALA A 108 -1.97 -7.95 6.90
C ALA A 108 -2.69 -8.98 6.01
N LEU A 109 -2.22 -10.23 6.00
CA LEU A 109 -2.86 -11.32 5.26
C LEU A 109 -4.28 -11.61 5.76
N GLU A 110 -4.50 -11.59 7.08
CA GLU A 110 -5.83 -11.75 7.69
C GLU A 110 -6.82 -10.69 7.20
N ILE A 111 -6.38 -9.42 7.06
CA ILE A 111 -7.21 -8.35 6.48
C ILE A 111 -7.56 -8.65 5.01
N ALA A 112 -6.58 -9.06 4.20
CA ALA A 112 -6.80 -9.35 2.78
C ALA A 112 -7.82 -10.49 2.60
N LEU A 113 -7.66 -11.60 3.34
CA LEU A 113 -8.60 -12.73 3.30
C LEU A 113 -10.00 -12.32 3.77
N ALA A 114 -10.10 -11.51 4.84
CA ALA A 114 -11.38 -11.01 5.32
C ALA A 114 -12.07 -10.09 4.29
N ALA A 115 -11.33 -9.31 3.51
CA ALA A 115 -11.88 -8.49 2.44
C ALA A 115 -12.51 -9.35 1.33
N TYR A 116 -11.86 -10.44 0.90
CA TYR A 116 -12.45 -11.38 -0.05
C TYR A 116 -13.72 -12.04 0.51
N LEU A 117 -13.68 -12.51 1.76
CA LEU A 117 -14.86 -13.10 2.42
C LEU A 117 -16.00 -12.08 2.57
N SER A 118 -15.68 -10.82 2.86
CA SER A 118 -16.66 -9.72 2.93
C SER A 118 -17.32 -9.48 1.59
N ASN A 119 -16.54 -9.48 0.51
CA ASN A 119 -17.03 -9.33 -0.86
C ASN A 119 -17.95 -10.49 -1.26
N GLU A 120 -17.56 -11.73 -0.93
CA GLU A 120 -18.38 -12.93 -1.21
C GLU A 120 -19.71 -12.91 -0.43
N ARG A 121 -19.69 -12.49 0.84
CA ARG A 121 -20.85 -12.56 1.74
C ARG A 121 -21.71 -11.29 1.75
N GLY A 122 -21.26 -10.21 1.11
CA GLY A 122 -21.94 -8.92 1.10
C GLY A 122 -22.11 -8.29 2.49
N ARG A 123 -21.23 -8.59 3.45
CA ARG A 123 -21.30 -8.07 4.83
C ARG A 123 -19.93 -7.96 5.50
N PRO A 124 -19.75 -7.07 6.49
CA PRO A 124 -18.52 -6.99 7.26
C PRO A 124 -18.13 -8.32 7.92
N ILE A 125 -16.83 -8.59 7.99
CA ILE A 125 -16.26 -9.78 8.63
C ILE A 125 -15.57 -9.37 9.93
N GLU A 126 -15.95 -10.03 11.03
CA GLU A 126 -15.28 -9.84 12.31
C GLU A 126 -13.93 -10.57 12.33
N LEU A 127 -12.95 -9.95 12.99
CA LEU A 127 -11.61 -10.47 13.17
C LEU A 127 -11.34 -10.82 14.64
N PRO A 128 -10.51 -11.84 14.94
CA PRO A 128 -9.72 -12.62 14.00
C PRO A 128 -10.55 -13.62 13.17
N LEU A 129 -10.05 -13.98 12.00
CA LEU A 129 -10.65 -15.05 11.18
C LEU A 129 -10.57 -16.37 11.98
N ARG A 130 -11.68 -17.10 12.01
CA ARG A 130 -11.81 -18.40 12.69
C ARG A 130 -11.67 -19.54 11.70
#